data_AF-A0A5J4PE16-F1
#
_entry.id   AF-A0A5J4PE16-F1
#
_cell.length_a   1.000
_cell.length_b   1.000
_cell.length_c   1.000
_cell.angle_alpha   90.00
_cell.angle_beta   90.00
_cell.angle_gamma   90.00
#
_symmetry.space_group_name_H-M   'P 1'
#
loop_
_entity.id
_entity.type
_entity.pdbx_description
1 polymer ?
#
loop_
_entity_poly.entity_id
_entity_poly.type
_entity_poly.pdbx_seq_one_letter_code
_entity_poly.pdbx_strand_id
1 'polypeptide(L)'
;AYFLKRIEDIKDKRLNPGYSQYTHQTFMTQLSVEECGVFQEKLFKFPGFYIQGRTIRQYVYNSAAHALGDIGEVSMNDIDADSYYARGDYIGKQGIEKSYEKHLRGEKGVEVLLRDAHGRIQGHYKNGQLDKKPISGKNLTLGLDIELQALAEKLMSNKLGSIVAIEPKTGEILCMVSAPNYAPSVMVGRQRGKNHAGLEQDPLKPLFNRAIMGTYPPGSTFKPAQGMIFLQEEIVNTSTTFHCGHTLRRERGIVSY
;
A
#
# COMPACT_ATOMS: atom_id res chain seq x y z
N ALA A 1 32.50 7.06 2.35
CA ALA A 1 31.69 6.95 3.59
C ALA A 1 30.61 5.85 3.49
N TYR A 2 29.66 5.93 2.55
CA TYR A 2 28.54 4.98 2.46
C TYR A 2 28.97 3.50 2.31
N PHE A 3 29.92 3.20 1.42
CA PHE A 3 30.36 1.83 1.16
C PHE A 3 30.89 1.13 2.43
N LEU A 4 31.80 1.77 3.16
CA LEU A 4 32.40 1.20 4.37
C LEU A 4 31.35 0.94 5.45
N LYS A 5 30.46 1.92 5.69
CA LYS A 5 29.35 1.76 6.61
C LYS A 5 28.43 0.61 6.20
N ARG A 6 28.09 0.50 4.92
CA ARG A 6 27.23 -0.57 4.43
C ARG A 6 27.85 -1.96 4.61
N ILE A 7 29.16 -2.09 4.40
CA ILE A 7 29.88 -3.35 4.66
C ILE A 7 29.86 -3.69 6.14
N GLU A 8 30.04 -2.70 7.02
CA GLU A 8 29.93 -2.87 8.47
C GLU A 8 28.52 -3.34 8.87
N ASP A 9 27.48 -2.67 8.37
CA ASP A 9 26.08 -3.03 8.61
C ASP A 9 25.75 -4.46 8.16
N ILE A 10 26.29 -4.91 7.02
CA ILE A 10 26.07 -6.27 6.50
C ILE A 10 26.73 -7.33 7.38
N LYS A 11 27.90 -7.01 7.95
CA LYS A 11 28.67 -7.92 8.83
C LYS A 11 28.14 -7.94 10.26
N ASP A 12 27.40 -6.90 10.67
CA ASP A 12 26.79 -6.85 11.98
C ASP A 12 25.65 -7.88 12.08
N LYS A 13 25.88 -8.94 12.85
CA LYS A 13 24.91 -10.03 13.09
C LYS A 13 23.64 -9.56 13.80
N ARG A 14 23.64 -8.39 14.45
CA ARG A 14 22.43 -7.82 15.06
C ARG A 14 21.47 -7.30 13.97
N LEU A 15 22.03 -6.67 12.94
CA LEU A 15 21.27 -6.14 11.81
C LEU A 15 21.01 -7.23 10.76
N ASN A 16 21.96 -8.15 10.57
CA ASN A 16 21.92 -9.26 9.63
C ASN A 16 22.21 -10.61 10.32
N PRO A 17 21.22 -11.20 11.02
CA PRO A 17 21.41 -12.48 11.73
C PRO A 17 21.81 -13.64 10.81
N GLY A 18 21.44 -13.56 9.52
CA GLY A 18 21.77 -14.54 8.48
C GLY A 18 23.13 -14.32 7.80
N TYR A 19 23.98 -13.44 8.33
CA TYR A 19 25.29 -13.17 7.75
C TYR A 19 26.17 -14.42 7.73
N SER A 20 26.69 -14.74 6.54
CA SER A 20 27.76 -15.70 6.34
C SER A 20 28.76 -15.16 5.33
N GLN A 21 30.04 -15.42 5.57
CA GLN A 21 31.13 -15.04 4.66
C GLN A 21 31.08 -15.78 3.33
N TYR A 22 30.38 -16.91 3.29
CA TYR A 22 30.29 -17.80 2.14
C TYR A 22 28.96 -17.67 1.38
N THR A 23 28.05 -16.80 1.83
CA THR A 23 26.78 -16.55 1.16
C THR A 23 26.72 -15.14 0.61
N HIS A 24 26.03 -14.97 -0.52
CA HIS A 24 25.82 -13.64 -1.10
C HIS A 24 24.98 -12.78 -0.14
N GLN A 25 25.32 -11.50 -0.06
CA GLN A 25 24.62 -10.54 0.80
C GLN A 25 24.08 -9.40 -0.05
N THR A 26 22.87 -8.94 0.26
CA THR A 26 22.26 -7.83 -0.47
C THR A 26 22.95 -6.52 -0.14
N PHE A 27 23.82 -6.05 -1.03
CA PHE A 27 24.54 -4.80 -0.85
C PHE A 27 23.65 -3.58 -1.07
N MET A 28 22.91 -3.56 -2.18
CA MET A 28 22.02 -2.48 -2.58
C MET A 28 20.76 -3.05 -3.24
N THR A 29 19.61 -2.43 -3.00
CA THR A 29 18.32 -2.82 -3.56
C THR A 29 17.76 -1.72 -4.46
N GLN A 30 16.83 -2.09 -5.35
CA GLN A 30 16.02 -1.15 -6.15
C GLN A 30 16.86 -0.15 -6.97
N LEU A 31 17.85 -0.66 -7.70
CA LEU A 31 18.59 0.11 -8.70
C LEU A 31 17.67 0.46 -9.87
N SER A 32 17.79 1.69 -10.39
CA SER A 32 17.11 2.05 -11.63
C SER A 32 17.73 1.28 -12.82
N VAL A 33 17.01 1.26 -13.95
CA VAL A 33 17.52 0.60 -15.17
C VAL A 33 18.81 1.28 -15.64
N GLU A 34 18.88 2.60 -15.52
CA GLU A 34 20.04 3.40 -15.88
C GLU A 34 21.23 3.13 -14.93
N GLU A 35 20.99 3.12 -13.61
CA GLU A 35 22.02 2.79 -12.62
C GLU A 35 22.57 1.37 -12.85
N CYS A 36 21.69 0.43 -13.14
CA CYS A 36 22.03 -0.96 -13.45
C CYS A 36 22.89 -1.04 -14.71
N GLY A 37 22.53 -0.34 -15.79
CA GLY A 37 23.28 -0.31 -17.04
C GLY A 37 24.70 0.25 -16.84
N VAL A 38 24.83 1.40 -16.18
CA VAL A 38 26.14 2.00 -15.89
C VAL A 38 27.01 1.10 -15.01
N PHE A 39 26.40 0.40 -14.04
CA PHE A 39 27.14 -0.50 -13.16
C PHE A 39 27.57 -1.78 -13.89
N GLN A 40 26.72 -2.31 -14.77
CA GLN A 40 26.99 -3.52 -15.55
C GLN A 40 28.25 -3.37 -16.43
N GLU A 41 28.46 -2.21 -17.06
CA GLU A 41 29.65 -1.92 -17.85
C GLU A 41 30.95 -1.94 -17.03
N LYS A 42 30.86 -1.57 -15.73
CA LYS A 42 32.00 -1.50 -14.82
C LYS A 42 32.14 -2.73 -13.94
N LEU A 43 31.26 -3.73 -14.08
CA LEU A 43 31.17 -4.87 -13.18
C LEU A 43 32.49 -5.66 -13.11
N PHE A 44 33.24 -5.73 -14.21
CA PHE A 44 34.57 -6.37 -14.27
C PHE A 44 35.60 -5.77 -13.30
N LYS A 45 35.43 -4.49 -12.90
CA LYS A 45 36.30 -3.82 -11.93
C LYS A 45 35.97 -4.19 -10.48
N PHE A 46 34.84 -4.85 -10.24
CA PHE A 46 34.31 -5.14 -8.91
C PHE A 46 34.10 -6.65 -8.72
N PRO A 47 35.19 -7.46 -8.64
CA PRO A 47 35.06 -8.89 -8.40
C PRO A 47 34.32 -9.16 -7.09
N GLY A 48 33.32 -10.03 -7.12
CA GLY A 48 32.46 -10.36 -5.99
C GLY A 48 31.09 -9.64 -5.99
N PHE A 49 30.87 -8.69 -6.88
CA PHE A 49 29.55 -8.11 -7.12
C PHE A 49 28.90 -8.72 -8.35
N TYR A 50 27.59 -8.93 -8.28
CA TYR A 50 26.78 -9.31 -9.42
C TYR A 50 25.42 -8.64 -9.30
N ILE A 51 24.75 -8.49 -10.44
CA ILE A 51 23.42 -7.90 -10.52
C ILE A 51 22.40 -9.04 -10.45
N GLN A 52 21.42 -8.90 -9.56
CA GLN A 52 20.27 -9.80 -9.50
C GLN A 52 19.02 -9.02 -9.93
N GLY A 53 18.41 -9.43 -11.04
CA GLY A 53 17.13 -8.91 -11.47
C GLY A 53 16.03 -9.26 -10.47
N ARG A 54 15.29 -8.24 -10.02
CA ARG A 54 14.08 -8.40 -9.20
C ARG A 54 12.97 -7.54 -9.78
N THR A 55 11.74 -8.04 -9.74
CA THR A 55 10.56 -7.25 -10.08
C THR A 55 10.31 -6.22 -8.99
N ILE A 56 10.15 -4.96 -9.38
CA ILE A 56 9.82 -3.86 -8.47
C ILE A 56 8.40 -3.40 -8.80
N ARG A 57 7.61 -3.07 -7.78
CA ARG A 57 6.28 -2.51 -7.98
C ARG A 57 6.39 -1.13 -8.63
N GLN A 58 5.60 -0.92 -9.69
CA GLN A 58 5.53 0.34 -10.41
C GLN A 58 4.09 0.80 -10.49
N TYR A 59 3.87 2.07 -10.16
CA TYR A 59 2.60 2.76 -10.37
C TYR A 59 2.71 3.61 -11.63
N VAL A 60 1.94 3.25 -12.66
CA VAL A 60 1.98 3.95 -13.96
C VAL A 60 1.31 5.32 -13.86
N TYR A 61 0.21 5.40 -13.11
CA TYR A 61 -0.53 6.63 -12.90
C TYR A 61 -0.17 7.27 -11.56
N ASN A 62 -0.07 8.61 -11.55
CA ASN A 62 0.16 9.39 -10.34
C ASN A 62 -1.16 9.74 -9.61
N SER A 63 -2.07 8.78 -9.54
CA SER A 63 -3.40 8.92 -8.94
C SER A 63 -3.78 7.66 -8.15
N ALA A 64 -4.85 7.74 -7.38
CA ALA A 64 -5.42 6.64 -6.60
C ALA A 64 -4.53 6.13 -5.44
N ALA A 65 -3.63 6.95 -4.89
CA ALA A 65 -2.66 6.48 -3.90
C ALA A 65 -3.29 5.83 -2.66
N HIS A 66 -4.35 6.41 -2.08
CA HIS A 66 -5.03 5.79 -0.95
C HIS A 66 -5.87 4.56 -1.31
N ALA A 67 -6.34 4.48 -2.56
CA ALA A 67 -7.15 3.36 -3.02
C ALA A 67 -6.27 2.15 -3.35
N LEU A 68 -5.23 2.35 -4.16
CA LEU A 68 -4.24 1.33 -4.47
C LEU A 68 -3.45 0.94 -3.22
N GLY A 69 -3.01 1.93 -2.44
CA GLY A 69 -2.11 1.74 -1.31
C GLY A 69 -0.66 1.70 -1.73
N ASP A 70 0.18 1.25 -0.81
CA ASP A 70 1.62 1.10 -1.01
C ASP A 70 2.12 -0.27 -0.55
N ILE A 71 3.34 -0.60 -0.99
CA ILE A 71 4.09 -1.74 -0.49
C ILE A 71 5.23 -1.26 0.39
N GLY A 72 5.61 -2.07 1.37
CA GLY A 72 6.75 -1.80 2.25
C GLY A 72 7.46 -3.08 2.65
N GLU A 73 8.68 -2.95 3.16
CA GLU A 73 9.40 -4.10 3.69
C GLU A 73 8.63 -4.71 4.87
N VAL A 74 8.68 -6.03 4.98
CA VAL A 74 8.06 -6.76 6.09
C VAL A 74 8.73 -6.39 7.41
N SER A 75 7.90 -6.14 8.43
CA SER A 75 8.36 -5.98 9.81
C SER A 75 8.51 -7.34 10.47
N MET A 76 9.15 -7.39 11.64
CA MET A 76 9.23 -8.65 12.40
C MET A 76 7.83 -9.17 12.76
N ASN A 77 6.90 -8.26 13.10
CA ASN A 77 5.51 -8.61 13.39
C ASN A 77 4.81 -9.24 12.17
N ASP A 78 5.14 -8.79 10.95
CA ASP A 78 4.56 -9.36 9.72
C ASP A 78 5.08 -10.79 9.50
N ILE A 79 6.37 -11.04 9.78
CA ILE A 79 7.00 -12.37 9.67
C ILE A 79 6.45 -13.33 10.72
N ASP A 80 6.26 -12.86 11.95
CA ASP A 80 5.72 -13.66 13.04
C ASP A 80 4.23 -13.99 12.80
N ALA A 81 3.49 -13.08 12.17
CA ALA A 81 2.09 -13.28 11.81
C ALA A 81 1.90 -14.21 10.60
N ASP A 82 2.84 -14.20 9.64
CA ASP A 82 2.77 -15.02 8.44
C ASP A 82 4.16 -15.53 8.02
N SER A 83 4.40 -16.81 8.33
CA SER A 83 5.62 -17.56 7.99
C SER A 83 5.97 -17.59 6.50
N TYR A 84 5.06 -17.14 5.62
CA TYR A 84 5.35 -16.93 4.20
C TYR A 84 6.51 -15.94 4.00
N TYR A 85 6.63 -14.93 4.85
CA TYR A 85 7.59 -13.85 4.66
C TYR A 85 8.95 -14.14 5.29
N ALA A 86 10.00 -13.65 4.61
CA ALA A 86 11.35 -13.59 5.10
C ALA A 86 11.81 -12.13 5.12
N ARG A 87 12.87 -11.83 5.89
CA ARG A 87 13.46 -10.49 5.94
C ARG A 87 13.87 -10.02 4.54
N GLY A 88 13.58 -8.76 4.23
CA GLY A 88 13.81 -8.17 2.90
C GLY A 88 12.70 -8.43 1.88
N ASP A 89 11.65 -9.17 2.24
CA ASP A 89 10.44 -9.24 1.42
C ASP A 89 9.60 -7.97 1.56
N TYR A 90 8.73 -7.77 0.57
CA TYR A 90 7.77 -6.68 0.55
C TYR A 90 6.35 -7.21 0.74
N ILE A 91 5.53 -6.42 1.41
CA ILE A 91 4.11 -6.69 1.68
C ILE A 91 3.29 -5.42 1.42
N GLY A 92 2.07 -5.56 0.93
CA GLY A 92 1.08 -4.48 0.86
C GLY A 92 0.77 -3.91 2.25
N LYS A 93 1.03 -2.62 2.45
CA LYS A 93 0.86 -1.94 3.74
C LYS A 93 -0.48 -1.22 3.85
N GLN A 94 -1.05 -0.78 2.74
CA GLN A 94 -2.33 -0.06 2.69
C GLN A 94 -3.15 -0.42 1.45
N GLY A 95 -4.39 0.08 1.39
CA GLY A 95 -5.25 0.01 0.21
C GLY A 95 -5.53 -1.41 -0.30
N ILE A 96 -5.66 -1.50 -1.63
CA ILE A 96 -5.83 -2.76 -2.37
C ILE A 96 -4.62 -3.67 -2.20
N GLU A 97 -3.39 -3.13 -2.21
CA GLU A 97 -2.17 -3.93 -2.03
C GLU A 97 -2.26 -4.75 -0.74
N LYS A 98 -2.65 -4.13 0.38
CA LYS A 98 -2.84 -4.86 1.66
C LYS A 98 -4.04 -5.79 1.62
N SER A 99 -5.17 -5.30 1.13
CA SER A 99 -6.44 -6.03 1.21
C SER A 99 -6.43 -7.32 0.38
N TYR A 100 -5.72 -7.31 -0.75
CA TYR A 100 -5.61 -8.43 -1.67
C TYR A 100 -4.20 -9.05 -1.70
N GLU A 101 -3.35 -8.75 -0.71
CA GLU A 101 -1.96 -9.23 -0.62
C GLU A 101 -1.82 -10.73 -0.89
N LYS A 102 -2.67 -11.56 -0.27
CA LYS A 102 -2.62 -13.03 -0.45
C LYS A 102 -2.95 -13.48 -1.88
N HIS A 103 -3.75 -12.71 -2.61
CA HIS A 103 -4.06 -12.97 -4.02
C HIS A 103 -2.97 -12.46 -4.95
N LEU A 104 -2.37 -11.31 -4.62
CA LEU A 104 -1.35 -10.63 -5.41
C LEU A 104 0.04 -11.27 -5.28
N ARG A 105 0.40 -11.80 -4.10
CA ARG A 105 1.77 -12.29 -3.82
C ARG A 105 2.10 -13.64 -4.46
N GLY A 106 1.10 -14.43 -4.83
CA GLY A 106 1.28 -15.78 -5.36
C GLY A 106 1.88 -16.77 -4.35
N GLU A 107 2.59 -17.77 -4.85
CA GLU A 107 3.31 -18.74 -4.02
C GLU A 107 4.80 -18.76 -4.36
N LYS A 108 5.63 -18.74 -3.32
CA LYS A 108 7.08 -18.90 -3.47
C LYS A 108 7.44 -20.29 -3.97
N GLY A 109 8.37 -20.31 -4.90
CA GLY A 109 9.12 -21.52 -5.23
C GLY A 109 10.19 -21.80 -4.18
N VAL A 110 10.69 -23.03 -4.19
CA VAL A 110 11.79 -23.48 -3.34
C VAL A 110 12.77 -24.24 -4.23
N GLU A 111 14.06 -23.94 -4.10
CA GLU A 111 15.13 -24.72 -4.72
C GLU A 111 16.05 -25.24 -3.62
N VAL A 112 16.26 -26.55 -3.59
CA VAL A 112 17.13 -27.20 -2.61
C VAL A 112 18.46 -27.52 -3.30
N LEU A 113 19.51 -26.76 -2.95
CA LEU A 113 20.82 -26.86 -3.59
C LEU A 113 21.83 -27.60 -2.69
N LEU A 114 22.61 -28.49 -3.30
CA LEU A 114 23.78 -29.12 -2.68
C LEU A 114 24.94 -28.14 -2.63
N ARG A 115 25.58 -28.01 -1.47
CA ARG A 115 26.76 -27.16 -1.27
C ARG A 115 27.94 -27.96 -0.72
N ASP A 116 29.14 -27.58 -1.13
CA ASP A 116 30.38 -28.09 -0.54
C ASP A 116 30.75 -27.33 0.76
N ALA A 117 31.83 -27.76 1.42
CA ALA A 117 32.33 -27.13 2.64
C ALA A 117 32.76 -25.66 2.46
N HIS A 118 32.96 -25.21 1.21
CA HIS A 118 33.31 -23.84 0.87
C HIS A 118 32.07 -23.03 0.41
N GLY A 119 30.87 -23.61 0.48
CA GLY A 119 29.60 -22.96 0.14
C GLY A 119 29.28 -22.89 -1.35
N ARG A 120 30.06 -23.54 -2.22
CA ARG A 120 29.83 -23.53 -3.67
C ARG A 120 28.68 -24.46 -4.03
N ILE A 121 27.82 -24.04 -4.95
CA ILE A 121 26.67 -24.83 -5.42
C ILE A 121 27.19 -25.95 -6.33
N GLN A 122 26.94 -27.20 -5.95
CA GLN A 122 27.33 -28.41 -6.69
C GLN A 122 26.19 -28.96 -7.58
N GLY A 123 24.97 -28.46 -7.38
CA GLY A 123 23.79 -28.85 -8.15
C GLY A 123 22.52 -28.89 -7.30
N HIS A 124 21.43 -29.40 -7.87
CA HIS A 124 20.16 -29.59 -7.17
C HIS A 124 20.18 -30.87 -6.33
N TYR A 125 19.67 -30.79 -5.11
CA TYR A 125 19.55 -31.94 -4.21
C TYR A 125 18.57 -32.96 -4.79
N LYS A 126 18.95 -34.23 -4.82
CA LYS A 126 18.17 -35.33 -5.42
C LYS A 126 17.64 -34.99 -6.83
N ASN A 127 18.45 -34.34 -7.67
CA ASN A 127 18.07 -33.92 -9.03
C ASN A 127 16.80 -33.05 -9.07
N GLY A 128 16.57 -32.23 -8.05
CA GLY A 128 15.46 -31.28 -8.00
C GLY A 128 14.11 -31.88 -7.59
N GLN A 129 14.08 -33.11 -7.06
CA GLN A 129 12.83 -33.73 -6.57
C GLN A 129 12.15 -32.93 -5.45
N LEU A 130 12.89 -32.12 -4.71
CA LEU A 130 12.36 -31.26 -3.65
C LEU A 130 12.12 -29.82 -4.12
N ASP A 131 12.38 -29.52 -5.39
CA ASP A 131 12.19 -28.18 -5.92
C ASP A 131 10.72 -27.93 -6.22
N LYS A 132 10.22 -26.77 -5.79
CA LYS A 132 8.87 -26.30 -6.09
C LYS A 132 8.96 -25.07 -6.96
N LYS A 133 8.30 -25.08 -8.12
CA LYS A 133 8.23 -23.89 -8.98
C LYS A 133 7.37 -22.80 -8.32
N PRO A 134 7.74 -21.51 -8.48
CA PRO A 134 6.91 -20.41 -8.02
C PRO A 134 5.61 -20.33 -8.84
N ILE A 135 4.54 -19.86 -8.20
CA ILE A 135 3.26 -19.58 -8.85
C ILE A 135 3.04 -18.07 -8.78
N SER A 136 2.90 -17.43 -9.94
CA SER A 136 2.61 -15.99 -10.02
C SER A 136 1.29 -15.65 -9.32
N GLY A 137 1.25 -14.46 -8.73
CA GLY A 137 0.02 -13.91 -8.18
C GLY A 137 -1.07 -13.71 -9.23
N LYS A 138 -2.29 -13.52 -8.75
CA LYS A 138 -3.46 -13.27 -9.59
C LYS A 138 -3.57 -11.79 -9.94
N ASN A 139 -4.01 -11.52 -11.17
CA ASN A 139 -4.38 -10.18 -11.58
C ASN A 139 -5.72 -9.78 -10.95
N LEU A 140 -5.85 -8.49 -10.65
CA LEU A 140 -7.09 -7.88 -10.17
C LEU A 140 -7.59 -6.88 -11.20
N THR A 141 -8.89 -6.92 -11.47
CA THR A 141 -9.61 -5.87 -12.20
C THR A 141 -10.42 -5.08 -11.18
N LEU A 142 -10.23 -3.77 -11.17
CA LEU A 142 -10.88 -2.86 -10.24
C LEU A 142 -12.05 -2.16 -10.95
N GLY A 143 -13.07 -1.76 -10.18
CA GLY A 143 -14.13 -0.88 -10.68
C GLY A 143 -13.70 0.59 -10.82
N LEU A 144 -12.46 0.94 -10.42
CA LEU A 144 -11.95 2.30 -10.50
C LEU A 144 -11.77 2.74 -11.95
N ASP A 145 -12.37 3.87 -12.28
CA ASP A 145 -12.10 4.61 -13.51
C ASP A 145 -10.96 5.60 -13.23
N ILE A 146 -9.81 5.39 -13.90
CA ILE A 146 -8.61 6.17 -13.66
C ILE A 146 -8.73 7.63 -14.13
N GLU A 147 -9.52 7.90 -15.18
CA GLU A 147 -9.74 9.25 -15.69
C GLU A 147 -10.65 10.02 -14.74
N LEU A 148 -11.71 9.38 -14.26
CA LEU A 148 -12.60 9.93 -13.25
C LEU A 148 -11.85 10.21 -11.94
N GLN A 149 -11.02 9.26 -11.49
CA GLN A 149 -10.19 9.41 -10.30
C GLN A 149 -9.25 10.62 -10.44
N ALA A 150 -8.53 10.74 -11.55
CA ALA A 150 -7.60 11.84 -11.78
C ALA A 150 -8.33 13.20 -11.84
N LEU A 151 -9.52 13.24 -12.46
CA LEU A 151 -10.36 14.44 -12.47
C LEU A 151 -10.81 14.83 -11.05
N ALA A 152 -11.29 13.87 -10.26
CA ALA A 152 -11.74 14.10 -8.90
C ALA A 152 -10.61 14.56 -7.98
N GLU A 153 -9.41 13.99 -8.11
CA GLU A 153 -8.21 14.46 -7.40
C GLU A 153 -7.85 15.90 -7.76
N LYS A 154 -7.92 16.25 -9.06
CA LYS A 154 -7.71 17.63 -9.52
C LYS A 154 -8.73 18.60 -8.94
N LEU A 155 -10.00 18.22 -8.88
CA LEU A 155 -11.07 19.03 -8.27
C LEU A 155 -10.89 19.23 -6.76
N MET A 156 -10.18 18.31 -6.10
CA MET A 156 -9.85 18.37 -4.67
C MET A 156 -8.49 19.03 -4.38
N SER A 157 -7.82 19.57 -5.40
CA SER A 157 -6.58 20.33 -5.20
C SER A 157 -6.82 21.51 -4.25
N ASN A 158 -5.92 21.66 -3.27
CA ASN A 158 -6.00 22.67 -2.19
C ASN A 158 -7.25 22.57 -1.30
N LYS A 159 -7.90 21.39 -1.24
CA LYS A 159 -9.05 21.13 -0.38
C LYS A 159 -8.73 20.01 0.61
N LEU A 160 -9.43 20.04 1.74
CA LEU A 160 -9.42 18.98 2.74
C LEU A 160 -10.75 18.24 2.67
N GLY A 161 -10.73 16.94 2.43
CA GLY A 161 -11.95 16.14 2.36
C GLY A 161 -11.77 14.83 1.60
N SER A 162 -12.89 14.26 1.18
CA SER A 162 -12.91 13.04 0.37
C SER A 162 -14.05 13.07 -0.64
N ILE A 163 -13.92 12.26 -1.69
CA ILE A 163 -14.96 11.99 -2.68
C ILE A 163 -15.05 10.48 -2.86
N VAL A 164 -16.26 9.93 -2.83
CA VAL A 164 -16.52 8.53 -3.18
C VAL A 164 -17.63 8.52 -4.23
N ALA A 165 -17.35 7.94 -5.39
CA ALA A 165 -18.33 7.70 -6.44
C ALA A 165 -18.61 6.19 -6.51
N ILE A 166 -19.88 5.83 -6.40
CA ILE A 166 -20.35 4.44 -6.39
C ILE A 166 -21.37 4.27 -7.50
N GLU A 167 -21.26 3.22 -8.30
CA GLU A 167 -22.33 2.78 -9.19
C GLU A 167 -23.43 2.10 -8.33
N PRO A 168 -24.62 2.72 -8.16
CA PRO A 168 -25.61 2.22 -7.20
C PRO A 168 -26.15 0.83 -7.53
N LYS A 169 -26.15 0.43 -8.82
CA LYS A 169 -26.67 -0.87 -9.23
C LYS A 169 -25.73 -2.02 -8.90
N THR A 170 -24.42 -1.82 -9.04
CA THR A 170 -23.39 -2.87 -8.86
C THR A 170 -22.68 -2.76 -7.51
N GLY A 171 -22.69 -1.58 -6.90
CA GLY A 171 -21.88 -1.25 -5.72
C GLY A 171 -20.40 -1.00 -6.06
N GLU A 172 -20.03 -0.95 -7.34
CA GLU A 172 -18.65 -0.70 -7.74
C GLU A 172 -18.21 0.71 -7.36
N ILE A 173 -16.99 0.80 -6.81
CA ILE A 173 -16.36 2.08 -6.50
C ILE A 173 -15.66 2.57 -7.76
N LEU A 174 -16.24 3.59 -8.40
CA LEU A 174 -15.69 4.20 -9.61
C LEU A 174 -14.53 5.15 -9.30
N CYS A 175 -14.58 5.80 -8.13
CA CYS A 175 -13.56 6.75 -7.69
C CYS A 175 -13.56 6.85 -6.15
N MET A 176 -12.38 6.89 -5.54
CA MET A 176 -12.17 7.11 -4.11
C MET A 176 -10.99 8.05 -3.88
N VAL A 177 -11.29 9.30 -3.55
CA VAL A 177 -10.30 10.37 -3.33
C VAL A 177 -10.25 10.73 -1.87
N SER A 178 -9.05 10.90 -1.35
CA SER A 178 -8.78 11.58 -0.08
C SER A 178 -7.81 12.72 -0.33
N ALA A 179 -8.12 13.90 0.19
CA ALA A 179 -7.35 15.12 -0.03
C ALA A 179 -6.88 15.75 1.29
N PRO A 180 -5.61 16.20 1.38
CA PRO A 180 -4.59 16.15 0.33
C PRO A 180 -4.10 14.72 0.04
N ASN A 181 -3.62 14.53 -1.20
CA ASN A 181 -3.09 13.26 -1.69
C ASN A 181 -1.59 13.38 -2.02
N TYR A 182 -0.95 12.25 -2.29
CA TYR A 182 0.43 12.11 -2.74
C TYR A 182 0.49 11.22 -4.00
N ALA A 183 1.59 11.30 -4.76
CA ALA A 183 1.78 10.41 -5.90
C ALA A 183 2.17 8.99 -5.42
N PRO A 184 1.49 7.92 -5.85
CA PRO A 184 1.85 6.55 -5.45
C PRO A 184 3.31 6.19 -5.75
N SER A 185 3.86 6.74 -6.83
CA SER A 185 5.25 6.56 -7.26
C SER A 185 6.29 7.03 -6.24
N VAL A 186 5.96 7.95 -5.32
CA VAL A 186 6.89 8.36 -4.25
C VAL A 186 6.98 7.32 -3.12
N MET A 187 6.01 6.40 -3.06
CA MET A 187 5.92 5.33 -2.06
C MET A 187 6.54 4.02 -2.52
N VAL A 188 7.35 4.05 -3.58
CA VAL A 188 8.18 2.92 -4.03
C VAL A 188 9.65 3.32 -4.12
N GLY A 189 10.53 2.33 -4.22
CA GLY A 189 11.95 2.56 -4.41
C GLY A 189 12.70 2.99 -3.15
N ARG A 190 14.00 3.28 -3.34
CA ARG A 190 14.97 3.52 -2.25
C ARG A 190 14.62 4.73 -1.38
N GLN A 191 13.92 5.71 -1.95
CA GLN A 191 13.55 6.94 -1.26
C GLN A 191 12.23 6.83 -0.48
N ARG A 192 11.51 5.69 -0.58
CA ARG A 192 10.23 5.47 0.10
C ARG A 192 10.27 5.83 1.58
N GLY A 193 11.31 5.41 2.32
CA GLY A 193 11.44 5.71 3.74
C GLY A 193 11.51 7.20 4.04
N LYS A 194 12.30 7.95 3.26
CA LYS A 194 12.42 9.42 3.38
C LYS A 194 11.11 10.12 2.97
N ASN A 195 10.49 9.67 1.89
CA ASN A 195 9.23 10.23 1.39
C ASN A 195 8.09 10.01 2.38
N HIS A 196 7.96 8.80 2.93
CA HIS A 196 6.99 8.48 3.97
C HIS A 196 7.17 9.38 5.20
N ALA A 197 8.40 9.53 5.70
CA ALA A 197 8.68 10.38 6.84
C ALA A 197 8.30 11.85 6.58
N GLY A 198 8.53 12.35 5.36
CA GLY A 198 8.10 13.69 4.96
C GLY A 198 6.58 13.85 4.93
N LEU A 199 5.87 12.88 4.34
CA LEU A 199 4.40 12.88 4.27
C LEU A 199 3.74 12.70 5.65
N GLU A 200 4.40 11.99 6.56
CA GLU A 200 3.93 11.78 7.94
C GLU A 200 4.06 13.05 8.80
N GLN A 201 5.10 13.85 8.55
CA GLN A 201 5.33 15.12 9.26
C GLN A 201 4.47 16.28 8.71
N ASP A 202 3.82 16.10 7.57
CA ASP A 202 2.96 17.13 6.98
C ASP A 202 1.72 17.38 7.86
N PRO A 203 1.49 18.63 8.31
CA PRO A 203 0.33 19.00 9.13
C PRO A 203 -1.02 18.65 8.50
N LEU A 204 -1.10 18.62 7.16
CA LEU A 204 -2.32 18.31 6.43
C LEU A 204 -2.60 16.81 6.34
N LYS A 205 -1.71 15.94 6.86
CA LYS A 205 -1.88 14.49 6.95
C LYS A 205 -2.28 13.84 5.60
N PRO A 206 -1.41 13.93 4.57
CA PRO A 206 -1.66 13.32 3.26
C PRO A 206 -1.69 11.79 3.30
N LEU A 207 -1.06 11.13 4.26
CA LEU A 207 -1.16 9.67 4.42
C LEU A 207 -2.52 9.19 4.95
N PHE A 208 -3.34 10.10 5.50
CA PHE A 208 -4.62 9.74 6.11
C PHE A 208 -5.71 9.58 5.05
N ASN A 209 -6.27 8.37 4.95
CA ASN A 209 -7.37 8.08 4.03
C ASN A 209 -8.72 8.55 4.62
N ARG A 210 -9.12 9.76 4.28
CA ARG A 210 -10.36 10.40 4.76
C ARG A 210 -11.64 9.73 4.27
N ALA A 211 -11.59 9.01 3.15
CA ALA A 211 -12.77 8.37 2.58
C ALA A 211 -13.28 7.21 3.46
N ILE A 212 -12.37 6.48 4.12
CA ILE A 212 -12.71 5.30 4.93
C ILE A 212 -12.39 5.48 6.43
N MET A 213 -11.41 6.32 6.79
CA MET A 213 -11.01 6.55 8.18
C MET A 213 -11.55 7.88 8.72
N GLY A 214 -12.08 8.76 7.86
CA GLY A 214 -12.61 10.05 8.26
C GLY A 214 -13.93 9.92 9.01
N THR A 215 -13.95 10.38 10.26
CA THR A 215 -15.17 10.44 11.06
C THR A 215 -15.67 11.88 11.15
N TYR A 216 -16.83 12.14 10.54
CA TYR A 216 -17.47 13.45 10.51
C TYR A 216 -18.94 13.31 10.89
N PRO A 217 -19.53 14.28 11.62
CA PRO A 217 -20.98 14.32 11.77
C PRO A 217 -21.63 14.42 10.38
N PRO A 218 -22.59 13.55 10.02
CA PRO A 218 -23.18 13.52 8.68
C PRO A 218 -24.04 14.77 8.38
N GLY A 219 -24.48 15.47 9.43
CA GLY A 219 -25.31 16.66 9.30
C GLY A 219 -26.61 16.36 8.55
N SER A 220 -27.05 17.28 7.69
CA SER A 220 -28.32 17.15 6.96
C SER A 220 -28.35 16.00 5.93
N THR A 221 -27.21 15.40 5.59
CA THR A 221 -27.16 14.26 4.64
C THR A 221 -27.87 13.02 5.18
N PHE A 222 -28.06 12.91 6.50
CA PHE A 222 -28.76 11.80 7.14
C PHE A 222 -30.29 11.95 7.15
N LYS A 223 -30.82 13.14 6.86
CA LYS A 223 -32.27 13.42 6.91
C LYS A 223 -33.12 12.52 6.02
N PRO A 224 -32.72 12.16 4.77
CA PRO A 224 -33.50 11.24 3.95
C PRO A 224 -33.69 9.86 4.61
N ALA A 225 -32.64 9.32 5.24
CA ALA A 225 -32.73 8.05 5.97
C ALA A 225 -33.67 8.16 7.17
N GLN A 226 -33.57 9.26 7.95
CA GLN A 226 -34.47 9.52 9.06
C GLN A 226 -35.93 9.70 8.61
N GLY A 227 -36.15 10.40 7.50
CA GLY A 227 -37.48 10.58 6.90
C GLY A 227 -38.11 9.25 6.47
N MET A 228 -37.33 8.36 5.86
CA MET A 228 -37.78 7.01 5.51
C MET A 228 -38.21 6.21 6.74
N ILE A 229 -37.44 6.28 7.84
CA ILE A 229 -37.81 5.62 9.10
C ILE A 229 -39.13 6.19 9.64
N PHE A 230 -39.31 7.51 9.63
CA PHE A 230 -40.55 8.12 10.13
C PHE A 230 -41.79 7.79 9.30
N LEU A 231 -41.62 7.63 7.98
CA LEU A 231 -42.70 7.14 7.10
C LEU A 231 -43.01 5.68 7.38
N GLN A 232 -41.97 4.85 7.58
CA GLN A 232 -42.13 3.41 7.84
C GLN A 232 -42.75 3.10 9.21
N GLU A 233 -42.40 3.88 10.23
CA GLU A 233 -42.96 3.79 11.59
C GLU A 233 -44.32 4.54 11.71
N GLU A 234 -44.85 5.04 10.59
CA GLU A 234 -46.14 5.78 10.52
C GLU A 234 -46.21 7.01 11.45
N ILE A 235 -45.06 7.56 11.87
CA ILE A 235 -44.97 8.78 12.69
C ILE A 235 -45.40 10.01 11.88
N VAL A 236 -45.07 10.01 10.59
CA VAL A 236 -45.49 11.03 9.62
C VAL A 236 -45.95 10.34 8.34
N ASN A 237 -46.70 11.06 7.50
CA ASN A 237 -47.06 10.65 6.14
C ASN A 237 -46.64 11.73 5.12
N THR A 238 -46.81 11.45 3.83
CA THR A 238 -46.44 12.37 2.73
C THR A 238 -47.24 13.68 2.73
N SER A 239 -48.34 13.76 3.47
CA SER A 239 -49.20 14.95 3.59
C SER A 239 -48.98 15.71 4.89
N THR A 240 -48.09 15.22 5.78
CA THR A 240 -47.83 15.84 7.08
C THR A 240 -47.08 17.15 6.86
N THR A 241 -47.63 18.25 7.37
CA THR A 241 -47.03 19.58 7.27
C THR A 241 -46.73 20.14 8.65
N PHE A 242 -45.64 20.90 8.75
CA PHE A 242 -45.25 21.62 9.95
C PHE A 242 -44.99 23.08 9.60
N HIS A 243 -45.40 23.99 10.48
CA HIS A 243 -45.08 25.41 10.33
C HIS A 243 -43.57 25.62 10.53
N CYS A 244 -42.89 26.20 9.53
CA CYS A 244 -41.45 26.49 9.61
C CYS A 244 -41.22 27.83 10.33
N GLY A 245 -41.04 27.79 11.65
CA GLY A 245 -40.84 28.98 12.49
C GLY A 245 -39.38 29.34 12.79
N HIS A 246 -38.41 28.83 12.01
CA HIS A 246 -36.95 28.90 12.26
C HIS A 246 -36.44 28.26 13.57
N THR A 247 -37.27 28.16 14.60
CA THR A 247 -36.96 27.54 15.89
C THR A 247 -38.07 26.56 16.28
N LEU A 248 -37.68 25.46 16.93
CA LEU A 248 -38.60 24.47 17.48
C LEU A 248 -38.50 24.55 19.01
N ARG A 249 -39.60 24.94 19.66
CA ARG A 249 -39.66 25.03 21.11
C ARG A 249 -40.09 23.69 21.68
N ARG A 250 -39.20 23.03 22.42
CA ARG A 250 -39.51 21.80 23.14
C ARG A 250 -40.13 22.17 24.50
N GLU A 251 -41.24 21.53 24.89
CA GLU A 251 -41.97 21.81 26.14
C GLU A 251 -41.19 21.48 27.43
N ARG A 252 -39.96 20.94 27.33
CA ARG A 252 -39.07 20.65 28.47
C ARG A 252 -37.64 21.14 28.27
N GLY A 253 -37.48 22.45 28.05
CA GLY A 253 -36.18 23.10 27.97
C GLY A 253 -35.72 23.30 26.53
N ILE A 254 -35.27 24.51 26.25
CA ILE A 254 -34.83 25.00 24.94
C ILE A 254 -33.54 24.26 24.54
N VAL A 255 -33.55 23.62 23.38
CA VAL A 255 -32.32 23.19 22.70
C VAL A 255 -32.21 24.01 21.43
N SER A 256 -31.26 24.94 21.42
CA SER A 256 -30.87 25.67 20.23
C SER A 256 -30.08 24.73 19.32
N TYR A 257 -30.51 24.58 18.07
CA TYR A 257 -29.74 23.93 17.00
C TYR A 257 -28.79 24.92 16.35
#